data_AF-A0A817QVW5-F1
#
_entry.id   AF-A0A817QVW5-F1
#
_cell.length_a   1.000
_cell.length_b   1.000
_cell.length_c   1.000
_cell.angle_alpha   90.00
_cell.angle_beta   90.00
_cell.angle_gamma   90.00
#
_symmetry.space_group_name_H-M   'P 1'
#
loop_
_entity.id
_entity.type
_entity.pdbx_description
1 polymer ?
#
loop_
_entity_poly.entity_id
_entity_poly.type
_entity_poly.pdbx_seq_one_letter_code
_entity_poly.pdbx_strand_id
1 'polypeptide(L)'
;MIHTMNALRENSDLLLSTMNVFIKELLMEWMEHAFKTSKQVSQSESPTIRSDDTYAKGRIKSARLKLNGINPAVITGSDLKLNNFLLPSSLKEALRQMEKVVGGDQTQNKRAQILMQYEPNRYHKLTVDEQIDCIIDQATDIDILGRSWAGLETFM
;
A
#
# COMPACT_ATOMS: atom_id res chain seq x y z
N MET A 1 -18.70 -5.71 -3.97
CA MET A 1 -17.44 -5.58 -3.20
C MET A 1 -17.47 -6.36 -1.89
N ILE A 2 -18.52 -6.21 -1.06
CA ILE A 2 -18.65 -6.92 0.23
C ILE A 2 -18.55 -8.44 0.07
N HIS A 3 -19.39 -9.07 -0.76
CA HIS A 3 -19.36 -10.54 -0.95
C HIS A 3 -18.00 -11.05 -1.45
N THR A 4 -17.38 -10.34 -2.39
CA THR A 4 -16.04 -10.69 -2.91
C THR A 4 -14.98 -10.59 -1.82
N MET A 5 -14.96 -9.49 -1.06
CA MET A 5 -14.02 -9.32 0.05
C MET A 5 -14.21 -10.40 1.11
N ASN A 6 -15.46 -10.77 1.43
CA ASN A 6 -15.73 -11.85 2.37
C ASN A 6 -15.12 -13.18 1.89
N ALA A 7 -15.37 -13.57 0.64
CA ALA A 7 -14.82 -14.80 0.06
C ALA A 7 -13.27 -14.80 0.03
N LEU A 8 -12.65 -13.65 -0.27
CA LEU A 8 -11.20 -13.49 -0.27
C LEU A 8 -10.59 -13.60 1.14
N ARG A 9 -11.27 -13.10 2.16
CA ARG A 9 -10.82 -13.21 3.57
C ARG A 9 -10.96 -14.64 4.08
N GLU A 10 -12.05 -15.32 3.74
CA GLU A 10 -12.30 -16.72 4.11
C GLU A 10 -11.22 -17.67 3.59
N ASN A 11 -10.73 -17.47 2.36
CA ASN A 11 -9.70 -18.31 1.73
C ASN A 11 -8.35 -17.57 1.58
N SER A 12 -8.01 -16.71 2.53
CA SER A 12 -6.84 -15.83 2.44
C SER A 12 -5.50 -16.57 2.38
N ASP A 13 -5.38 -17.76 2.97
CA ASP A 13 -4.12 -18.52 2.98
C ASP A 13 -3.71 -19.03 1.60
N LEU A 14 -4.66 -19.50 0.78
CA LEU A 14 -4.39 -19.93 -0.59
C LEU A 14 -3.90 -18.76 -1.45
N LEU A 15 -4.58 -17.61 -1.32
CA LEU A 15 -4.20 -16.39 -2.02
C LEU A 15 -2.81 -15.91 -1.61
N LEU A 16 -2.53 -15.84 -0.29
CA LEU A 16 -1.24 -15.41 0.23
C LEU A 16 -0.10 -16.35 -0.19
N SER A 17 -0.35 -17.65 -0.22
CA SER A 17 0.62 -18.66 -0.68
C SER A 17 0.95 -18.47 -2.15
N THR A 18 -0.08 -18.27 -2.98
CA THR A 18 0.08 -18.02 -4.42
C THR A 18 0.82 -16.71 -4.69
N MET A 19 0.45 -15.62 -3.99
CA MET A 19 1.15 -14.34 -4.08
C MET A 19 2.62 -14.46 -3.66
N ASN A 20 2.94 -15.27 -2.66
CA ASN A 20 4.31 -15.44 -2.19
C ASN A 20 5.22 -16.12 -3.22
N VAL A 21 4.69 -17.09 -3.98
CA VAL A 21 5.42 -17.68 -5.12
C VAL A 21 5.62 -16.63 -6.21
N PHE A 22 4.52 -15.98 -6.62
CA PHE A 22 4.53 -15.03 -7.73
C PHE A 22 5.44 -13.81 -7.51
N ILE A 23 5.42 -13.21 -6.31
CA ILE A 23 6.26 -12.05 -6.00
C ILE A 23 7.75 -12.41 -6.04
N LYS A 24 8.11 -13.61 -5.57
CA LYS A 24 9.51 -14.05 -5.62
C LYS A 24 9.96 -14.30 -7.06
N GLU A 25 9.10 -14.89 -7.88
CA GLU A 25 9.36 -15.12 -9.30
C GLU A 25 9.56 -13.81 -10.08
N LEU A 26 8.63 -12.86 -9.94
CA LEU A 26 8.75 -11.54 -10.59
C LEU A 26 10.01 -10.76 -10.16
N LEU A 27 10.43 -10.88 -8.91
CA LEU A 27 11.65 -10.22 -8.44
C LEU A 27 12.90 -10.83 -9.08
N MET A 28 12.93 -12.15 -9.27
CA MET A 28 14.01 -12.82 -9.99
C MET A 28 14.07 -12.32 -11.44
N GLU A 29 12.94 -12.22 -12.12
CA GLU A 29 12.87 -11.73 -13.51
C GLU A 29 13.32 -10.25 -13.63
N TRP A 30 12.87 -9.38 -12.72
CA TRP A 30 13.33 -7.99 -12.67
C TRP A 30 14.85 -7.95 -12.53
N MET A 31 15.41 -8.68 -11.57
CA MET A 31 16.86 -8.69 -11.34
C MET A 31 17.63 -9.15 -12.57
N GLU A 32 17.17 -10.21 -13.24
CA GLU A 32 17.78 -10.66 -14.48
C GLU A 32 17.77 -9.57 -15.55
N HIS A 33 16.64 -8.88 -15.72
CA HIS A 33 16.52 -7.80 -16.70
C HIS A 33 17.39 -6.59 -16.35
N ALA A 34 17.40 -6.18 -15.08
CA ALA A 34 18.23 -5.09 -14.58
C ALA A 34 19.72 -5.40 -14.72
N PHE A 35 20.13 -6.64 -14.45
CA PHE A 35 21.51 -7.10 -14.60
C PHE A 35 21.94 -7.22 -16.07
N LYS A 36 21.06 -7.70 -16.95
CA LYS A 36 21.28 -7.71 -18.41
C LYS A 36 21.45 -6.29 -18.95
N THR A 37 20.63 -5.35 -18.46
CA THR A 37 20.69 -3.93 -18.83
C THR A 37 21.94 -3.24 -18.28
N SER A 38 22.32 -3.48 -17.02
CA SER A 38 23.50 -2.84 -16.41
C SER A 38 24.81 -3.33 -17.03
N LYS A 39 24.90 -4.61 -17.40
CA LYS A 39 26.03 -5.17 -18.16
C LYS A 39 26.19 -4.57 -19.55
N GLN A 40 25.10 -4.11 -20.16
CA GLN A 40 25.13 -3.43 -21.47
C GLN A 40 25.51 -1.95 -21.36
N VAL A 41 25.35 -1.31 -20.19
CA VAL A 41 25.46 0.16 -20.05
C VAL A 41 26.79 0.65 -19.47
N SER A 42 27.46 -0.04 -18.53
CA SER A 42 28.89 0.11 -18.12
C SER A 42 29.14 -0.37 -16.67
N GLN A 43 30.39 -0.75 -16.36
CA GLN A 43 30.91 -1.44 -15.17
C GLN A 43 30.98 -0.64 -13.83
N SER A 44 30.27 0.46 -13.64
CA SER A 44 30.36 1.23 -12.39
C SER A 44 29.03 1.25 -11.66
N GLU A 45 29.03 0.64 -10.48
CA GLU A 45 27.96 0.58 -9.48
C GLU A 45 26.98 -0.59 -9.63
N SER A 46 27.29 -1.63 -8.86
CA SER A 46 26.32 -2.65 -8.46
C SER A 46 25.12 -1.94 -7.83
N PRO A 47 23.89 -2.07 -8.35
CA PRO A 47 22.73 -1.53 -7.66
C PRO A 47 22.68 -2.22 -6.29
N THR A 48 22.60 -1.44 -5.22
CA THR A 48 22.34 -1.96 -3.87
C THR A 48 20.90 -2.46 -3.87
N ILE A 49 20.72 -3.68 -4.40
CA ILE A 49 19.48 -4.43 -4.36
C ILE A 49 19.19 -4.58 -2.87
N ARG A 50 18.24 -3.81 -2.34
CA ARG A 50 17.64 -4.08 -1.02
C ARG A 50 17.33 -5.56 -1.05
N SER A 51 18.00 -6.33 -0.19
CA SER A 51 17.88 -7.80 -0.10
C SER A 51 16.48 -8.21 -0.49
N ASP A 52 16.31 -8.82 -1.67
CA ASP A 52 15.03 -8.97 -2.39
C ASP A 52 13.92 -9.56 -1.51
N ASP A 53 14.38 -10.37 -0.55
CA ASP A 53 13.59 -10.98 0.50
C ASP A 53 12.86 -9.95 1.39
N THR A 54 13.45 -8.81 1.74
CA THR A 54 12.80 -7.75 2.55
C THR A 54 11.67 -7.06 1.79
N TYR A 55 11.84 -6.81 0.49
CA TYR A 55 10.78 -6.21 -0.33
C TYR A 55 9.64 -7.22 -0.51
N ALA A 56 9.94 -8.46 -0.91
CA ALA A 56 8.95 -9.54 -1.05
C ALA A 56 8.16 -9.74 0.25
N LYS A 57 8.86 -9.89 1.39
CA LYS A 57 8.26 -10.01 2.72
C LYS A 57 7.38 -8.81 3.06
N GLY A 58 7.80 -7.60 2.71
CA GLY A 58 7.03 -6.37 2.89
C GLY A 58 5.71 -6.38 2.12
N ARG A 59 5.73 -6.78 0.85
CA ARG A 59 4.52 -6.84 0.00
C ARG A 59 3.55 -7.93 0.47
N ILE A 60 4.06 -9.10 0.86
CA ILE A 60 3.22 -10.17 1.43
C ILE A 60 2.64 -9.77 2.78
N LYS A 61 3.42 -9.09 3.63
CA LYS A 61 2.92 -8.55 4.90
C LYS A 61 1.79 -7.55 4.65
N SER A 62 1.96 -6.63 3.70
CA SER A 62 0.91 -5.66 3.31
C SER A 62 -0.36 -6.38 2.83
N ALA A 63 -0.23 -7.39 1.96
CA ALA A 63 -1.37 -8.19 1.49
C ALA A 63 -2.09 -8.90 2.65
N ARG A 64 -1.35 -9.47 3.61
CA ARG A 64 -1.92 -10.09 4.80
C ARG A 64 -2.69 -9.10 5.66
N LEU A 65 -2.18 -7.87 5.85
CA LEU A 65 -2.90 -6.83 6.58
C LEU A 65 -4.22 -6.44 5.89
N LYS A 66 -4.22 -6.34 4.55
CA LYS A 66 -5.43 -6.08 3.75
C LYS A 66 -6.50 -7.16 3.99
N LEU A 67 -6.12 -8.43 3.92
CA LEU A 67 -7.04 -9.57 4.12
C LEU A 67 -7.45 -9.74 5.60
N ASN A 68 -6.61 -9.31 6.53
CA ASN A 68 -6.97 -9.30 7.95
C ASN A 68 -7.98 -8.20 8.29
N GLY A 69 -8.34 -7.31 7.36
CA GLY A 69 -9.31 -6.24 7.59
C GLY A 69 -8.70 -5.04 8.31
N ILE A 70 -7.42 -4.76 8.09
CA ILE A 70 -6.83 -3.52 8.59
C ILE A 70 -7.36 -2.33 7.78
N ASN A 71 -7.55 -1.20 8.46
CA ASN A 71 -8.04 0.02 7.83
C ASN A 71 -7.17 0.43 6.61
N PRO A 72 -7.78 0.66 5.42
CA PRO A 72 -7.09 1.04 4.20
C PRO A 72 -6.15 2.25 4.32
N ALA A 73 -6.54 3.27 5.11
CA ALA A 73 -5.74 4.47 5.32
C ALA A 73 -4.42 4.16 6.04
N VAL A 74 -4.45 3.24 7.01
CA VAL A 74 -3.27 2.80 7.76
C VAL A 74 -2.29 2.05 6.86
N ILE A 75 -2.81 1.21 5.97
CA ILE A 75 -2.00 0.46 5.01
C ILE A 75 -1.34 1.41 4.02
N THR A 76 -2.12 2.33 3.45
CA THR A 76 -1.63 3.33 2.49
C THR A 76 -0.59 4.26 3.14
N GLY A 77 -0.84 4.74 4.35
CA GLY A 77 0.13 5.54 5.11
C GLY A 77 1.42 4.79 5.44
N SER A 78 1.32 3.49 5.73
CA SER A 78 2.51 2.64 5.91
C SER A 78 3.31 2.48 4.62
N ASP A 79 2.64 2.31 3.48
CA ASP A 79 3.27 2.21 2.17
C ASP A 79 3.96 3.54 1.76
N LEU A 80 3.39 4.70 2.12
CA LEU A 80 4.05 6.01 1.93
C LEU A 80 5.37 6.09 2.72
N LYS A 81 5.35 5.68 4.00
CA LYS A 81 6.55 5.67 4.87
C LYS A 81 7.66 4.76 4.37
N LEU A 82 7.30 3.63 3.77
CA LEU A 82 8.28 2.70 3.21
C LEU A 82 9.14 3.32 2.12
N ASN A 83 8.68 4.38 1.45
CA ASN A 83 9.44 5.07 0.39
C ASN A 83 10.18 6.31 0.89
N ASN A 84 10.07 6.67 2.17
CA ASN A 84 10.65 7.89 2.74
C ASN A 84 12.19 7.96 2.60
N PHE A 85 12.88 6.81 2.62
CA PHE A 85 14.34 6.76 2.47
C PHE A 85 14.82 7.09 1.04
N LEU A 86 13.93 6.97 0.04
CA LEU A 86 14.23 7.27 -1.36
C LEU A 86 14.02 8.75 -1.70
N LEU A 87 13.36 9.50 -0.80
CA LEU A 87 12.94 10.86 -1.08
C LEU A 87 13.99 11.89 -0.62
N PRO A 88 14.29 12.90 -1.46
CA PRO A 88 15.04 14.08 -1.05
C PRO A 88 14.43 14.72 0.20
N SER A 89 15.28 15.32 1.06
CA SER A 89 14.83 15.97 2.29
C SER A 89 13.79 17.07 2.06
N SER A 90 13.79 17.72 0.88
CA SER A 90 12.80 18.72 0.48
C SER A 90 11.37 18.16 0.32
N LEU A 91 11.22 16.86 0.07
CA LEU A 91 9.91 16.21 -0.12
C LEU A 91 9.36 15.55 1.15
N LYS A 92 10.12 15.55 2.25
CA LYS A 92 9.68 14.95 3.53
C LYS A 92 8.47 15.66 4.12
N GLU A 93 8.39 16.99 3.95
CA GLU A 93 7.22 17.74 4.42
C GLU A 93 5.99 17.41 3.58
N ALA A 94 6.13 17.31 2.25
CA ALA A 94 5.05 16.87 1.37
C ALA A 94 4.54 15.47 1.75
N LEU A 95 5.44 14.54 2.11
CA LEU A 95 5.07 13.20 2.57
C LEU A 95 4.23 13.25 3.85
N ARG A 96 4.58 14.11 4.83
CA ARG A 96 3.76 14.30 6.04
C ARG A 96 2.36 14.82 5.71
N GLN A 97 2.24 15.72 4.74
CA GLN A 97 0.95 16.21 4.30
C GLN A 97 0.15 15.12 3.56
N MET A 98 0.81 14.30 2.73
CA MET A 98 0.17 13.13 2.10
C MET A 98 -0.34 12.12 3.14
N GLU A 99 0.42 11.87 4.22
CA GLU A 99 -0.04 11.00 5.31
C GLU A 99 -1.31 11.55 5.97
N LYS A 100 -1.39 12.87 6.19
CA LYS A 100 -2.60 13.50 6.74
C LYS A 100 -3.80 13.36 5.80
N VAL A 101 -3.60 13.63 4.50
CA VAL A 101 -4.66 13.49 3.48
C VAL A 101 -5.18 12.04 3.43
N VAL A 102 -4.26 11.06 3.41
CA VAL A 102 -4.63 9.64 3.43
C VAL A 102 -5.37 9.27 4.71
N GLY A 103 -4.95 9.81 5.86
CA GLY A 103 -5.62 9.60 7.15
C GLY A 103 -7.09 10.07 7.16
N GLY A 104 -7.40 11.13 6.41
CA GLY A 104 -8.75 11.70 6.30
C GLY A 104 -9.13 12.58 7.50
N ASP A 105 -10.22 13.34 7.33
CA ASP A 105 -10.83 14.17 8.36
C ASP A 105 -11.81 13.34 9.20
N GLN A 106 -11.68 13.44 10.52
CA GLN A 106 -12.50 12.74 11.50
C GLN A 106 -13.98 13.14 11.48
N THR A 107 -14.31 14.31 10.93
CA THR A 107 -15.68 14.81 10.84
C THR A 107 -16.36 14.41 9.54
N GLN A 108 -15.59 14.16 8.47
CA GLN A 108 -16.14 13.93 7.13
C GLN A 108 -15.90 12.51 6.61
N ASN A 109 -14.71 11.95 6.84
CA ASN A 109 -14.30 10.70 6.23
C ASN A 109 -14.62 9.51 7.13
N LYS A 110 -15.33 8.52 6.57
CA LYS A 110 -15.66 7.28 7.27
C LYS A 110 -14.41 6.56 7.77
N ARG A 111 -13.34 6.54 6.97
CA ARG A 111 -12.09 5.84 7.32
C ARG A 111 -11.42 6.42 8.57
N ALA A 112 -11.55 7.72 8.81
CA ALA A 112 -11.03 8.40 9.99
C ALA A 112 -11.94 8.21 11.21
N GLN A 113 -13.26 8.33 11.03
CA GLN A 113 -14.26 8.11 12.08
C GLN A 113 -14.15 6.70 12.68
N ILE A 114 -14.08 5.69 11.82
CA ILE A 114 -13.95 4.29 12.22
C ILE A 114 -12.65 4.08 13.01
N LEU A 115 -11.54 4.72 12.62
CA LEU A 115 -10.28 4.63 13.39
C LEU A 115 -10.40 5.20 14.80
N MET A 116 -11.17 6.27 15.00
CA MET A 116 -11.35 6.87 16.33
C MET A 116 -12.18 6.02 17.28
N GLN A 117 -13.08 5.19 16.74
CA GLN A 117 -13.92 4.31 17.55
C GLN A 117 -13.12 3.20 18.25
N TYR A 118 -11.89 2.93 17.78
CA TYR A 118 -11.03 1.89 18.33
C TYR A 118 -9.84 2.46 19.08
N GLU A 119 -9.32 1.68 20.04
CA GLU A 119 -8.22 2.13 20.88
C GLU A 119 -6.97 2.49 20.07
N PRO A 120 -6.35 3.65 20.35
CA PRO A 120 -5.04 3.96 19.80
C PRO A 120 -4.07 2.89 20.30
N ASN A 121 -3.37 2.22 19.37
CA ASN A 121 -2.36 1.15 19.58
C ASN A 121 -2.83 -0.30 19.39
N ARG A 122 -4.07 -0.56 18.96
CA ARG A 122 -4.43 -1.89 18.40
C ARG A 122 -4.84 -1.77 16.94
N TYR A 123 -4.23 -2.60 16.09
CA TYR A 123 -4.72 -2.84 14.75
C TYR A 123 -6.07 -3.55 14.86
N HIS A 124 -7.16 -2.78 14.76
CA HIS A 124 -8.50 -3.34 14.80
C HIS A 124 -8.79 -4.09 13.50
N LYS A 125 -9.39 -5.27 13.64
CA LYS A 125 -9.88 -6.08 12.52
C LYS A 125 -11.26 -5.57 12.16
N LEU A 126 -11.35 -4.74 11.12
CA LEU A 126 -12.63 -4.28 10.59
C LEU A 126 -13.49 -5.45 10.12
N THR A 127 -14.80 -5.28 10.25
CA THR A 127 -15.78 -6.07 9.53
C THR A 127 -15.61 -5.86 8.02
N VAL A 128 -16.17 -6.76 7.21
CA VAL A 128 -16.08 -6.62 5.75
C VAL A 128 -16.78 -5.34 5.29
N ASP A 129 -17.95 -5.04 5.84
CA ASP A 129 -18.73 -3.85 5.53
C ASP A 129 -17.96 -2.56 5.85
N GLU A 130 -17.42 -2.43 7.07
CA GLU A 130 -16.58 -1.28 7.46
C GLU A 130 -15.34 -1.13 6.58
N GLN A 131 -14.71 -2.25 6.23
CA GLN A 131 -13.55 -2.23 5.34
C GLN A 131 -13.92 -1.70 3.95
N ILE A 132 -15.04 -2.16 3.38
CA ILE A 132 -15.52 -1.69 2.08
C ILE A 132 -15.91 -0.21 2.15
N ASP A 133 -16.59 0.21 3.22
CA ASP A 133 -16.93 1.60 3.46
C ASP A 133 -15.69 2.49 3.49
N CYS A 134 -14.63 2.08 4.20
CA CYS A 134 -13.35 2.79 4.21
C CYS A 134 -12.69 2.83 2.81
N ILE A 135 -12.77 1.73 2.04
CA ILE A 135 -12.18 1.66 0.69
C ILE A 135 -12.90 2.64 -0.24
N ILE A 136 -14.23 2.65 -0.22
CA ILE A 136 -15.04 3.56 -1.06
C ILE A 136 -14.76 5.00 -0.65
N ASP A 137 -14.83 5.33 0.65
CA ASP A 137 -14.53 6.66 1.17
C ASP A 137 -13.15 7.16 0.73
N GLN A 138 -12.11 6.33 0.83
CA GLN A 138 -10.76 6.71 0.41
C GLN A 138 -10.63 6.84 -1.12
N ALA A 139 -11.32 6.00 -1.89
CA ALA A 139 -11.27 6.03 -3.35
C ALA A 139 -12.03 7.22 -3.97
N THR A 140 -13.05 7.72 -3.27
CA THR A 140 -13.89 8.85 -3.73
C THR A 140 -13.57 10.16 -3.03
N ASP A 141 -12.49 10.22 -2.24
CA ASP A 141 -12.13 11.43 -1.53
C ASP A 141 -11.59 12.50 -2.49
N ILE A 142 -12.26 13.66 -2.51
CA ILE A 142 -11.89 14.82 -3.34
C ILE A 142 -10.46 15.28 -3.04
N ASP A 143 -10.02 15.20 -1.78
CA ASP A 143 -8.68 15.62 -1.38
C ASP A 143 -7.59 14.68 -1.92
N ILE A 144 -7.92 13.40 -2.14
CA ILE A 144 -7.03 12.42 -2.79
C ILE A 144 -7.11 12.56 -4.30
N LEU A 145 -8.31 12.65 -4.87
CA LEU A 145 -8.54 12.75 -6.30
C LEU A 145 -7.92 14.03 -6.89
N GLY A 146 -8.06 15.17 -6.20
CA GLY A 146 -7.50 16.46 -6.63
C GLY A 146 -5.98 16.57 -6.53
N ARG A 147 -5.32 15.64 -5.83
CA ARG A 147 -3.84 15.60 -5.66
C ARG A 147 -3.21 14.41 -6.38
N SER A 148 -4.01 13.64 -7.11
CA SER A 148 -3.55 12.51 -7.91
C SER A 148 -2.79 12.99 -9.15
N TRP A 149 -2.01 12.09 -9.74
CA TRP A 149 -1.24 12.41 -10.95
C TRP A 149 -2.19 12.79 -12.10
N ALA A 150 -1.89 13.87 -12.83
CA ALA A 150 -2.81 14.46 -13.79
C ALA A 150 -3.27 13.49 -14.90
N GLY A 151 -2.39 12.59 -15.36
CA GLY A 151 -2.72 11.60 -16.39
C GLY A 151 -3.57 10.42 -15.89
N LEU A 152 -3.94 10.38 -14.60
CA LEU A 152 -4.93 9.43 -14.07
C LEU A 152 -6.37 9.88 -14.37
N GLU A 153 -6.58 11.15 -14.72
CA GLU A 153 -7.88 11.71 -15.14
C GLU A 153 -9.01 11.50 -14.11
N THR A 154 -8.72 11.75 -12.82
CA THR A 154 -9.65 11.57 -11.68
C THR A 154 -10.89 12.47 -11.68
N PHE A 155 -11.04 13.33 -12.69
CA PHE A 155 -12.10 14.32 -12.85
C PHE A 155 -13.19 13.93 -13.86
N MET A 156 -13.01 12.82 -14.59
CA MET A 156 -14.03 12.23 -15.49
C MET A 156 -14.91 11.24 -14.75
#